data_AF-A0A7J5ZMF0-F1
#
_entry.id   AF-A0A7J5ZMF0-F1
#
_cell.length_a   1.000
_cell.length_b   1.000
_cell.length_c   1.000
_cell.angle_alpha   90.00
_cell.angle_beta   90.00
_cell.angle_gamma   90.00
#
_symmetry.space_group_name_H-M   'P 1'
#
loop_
_entity.id
_entity.type
_entity.pdbx_description
1 polymer ?
#
loop_
_entity_poly.entity_id
_entity_poly.type
_entity_poly.pdbx_seq_one_letter_code
_entity_poly.pdbx_strand_id
1 'polypeptide(L)'
;MHQLFQLVLGQRDLSRAGDLFSLDDAEIEDCLSQALEEIKTISCHPDYVTNDNDQAVVEICITRITTAIRETSSMERHGSALVALWESCLEHNLQPQGKDEDTPHAKIASDITSCILQVSTRTVQSTRAEVPILTA
;
A
#
# COMPACT_ATOMS: atom_id res chain seq x y z
N MET A 1 -3.72 -15.92 0.35
CA MET A 1 -2.80 -15.04 -0.40
C MET A 1 -2.59 -15.56 -1.81
N HIS A 2 -2.65 -14.68 -2.82
CA HIS A 2 -2.34 -15.02 -4.21
C HIS A 2 -0.89 -15.54 -4.35
N GLN A 3 -0.64 -16.48 -5.28
CA GLN A 3 0.66 -17.16 -5.41
C GLN A 3 1.81 -16.18 -5.66
N LEU A 4 1.62 -15.16 -6.51
CA LEU A 4 2.68 -14.16 -6.74
C LEU A 4 3.00 -13.34 -5.48
N PHE A 5 2.01 -13.01 -4.65
CA PHE A 5 2.30 -12.35 -3.35
C PHE A 5 3.05 -13.29 -2.41
N GLN A 6 2.77 -14.60 -2.41
CA GLN A 6 3.54 -15.56 -1.62
C GLN A 6 5.01 -15.65 -2.05
N LEU A 7 5.29 -15.55 -3.35
CA LEU A 7 6.66 -15.52 -3.85
C LEU A 7 7.34 -14.20 -3.46
N VAL A 8 6.70 -13.07 -3.79
CA VAL A 8 7.32 -11.74 -3.63
C VAL A 8 7.44 -11.36 -2.15
N LEU A 9 6.36 -11.45 -1.37
CA LEU A 9 6.39 -11.13 0.07
C LEU A 9 6.94 -12.30 0.89
N GLY A 10 6.39 -13.50 0.71
CA GLY A 10 6.75 -14.65 1.56
C GLY A 10 8.18 -15.15 1.35
N GLN A 11 8.71 -15.08 0.13
CA GLN A 11 10.07 -15.54 -0.20
C GLN A 11 11.05 -14.41 -0.51
N ARG A 12 10.60 -13.15 -0.41
CA ARG A 12 11.40 -11.96 -0.76
C ARG A 12 11.91 -11.99 -2.20
N ASP A 13 11.17 -12.65 -3.11
CA ASP A 13 11.58 -12.84 -4.50
C ASP A 13 11.31 -11.58 -5.34
N LEU A 14 12.24 -10.63 -5.26
CA LEU A 14 12.19 -9.38 -6.02
C LEU A 14 12.15 -9.60 -7.53
N SER A 15 12.69 -10.71 -8.04
CA SER A 15 12.70 -11.01 -9.47
C SER A 15 11.29 -11.21 -10.05
N ARG A 16 10.33 -11.56 -9.19
CA ARG A 16 8.91 -11.78 -9.55
C ARG A 16 8.02 -10.57 -9.26
N ALA A 17 8.54 -9.53 -8.62
CA ALA A 17 7.75 -8.38 -8.18
C ALA A 17 7.08 -7.64 -9.35
N GLY A 18 7.73 -7.58 -10.51
CA GLY A 18 7.16 -6.98 -11.72
C GLY A 18 5.92 -7.70 -12.25
N ASP A 19 5.81 -9.02 -12.04
CA ASP A 19 4.68 -9.81 -12.53
C ASP A 19 3.36 -9.44 -11.81
N LEU A 20 3.45 -8.85 -10.61
CA LEU A 20 2.28 -8.41 -9.85
C LEU A 20 1.42 -7.39 -10.64
N PHE A 21 2.03 -6.59 -11.52
CA PHE A 21 1.32 -5.60 -12.32
C PHE A 21 0.58 -6.19 -13.53
N SER A 22 0.74 -7.49 -13.79
CA SER A 22 -0.04 -8.20 -14.82
C SER A 22 -1.31 -8.84 -14.25
N LEU A 23 -1.50 -8.83 -12.94
CA LEU A 23 -2.68 -9.38 -12.27
C LEU A 23 -3.85 -8.42 -12.32
N ASP A 24 -5.05 -8.96 -12.54
CA ASP A 24 -6.28 -8.18 -12.44
C ASP A 24 -6.52 -7.74 -10.99
N ASP A 25 -7.00 -6.52 -10.77
CA ASP A 25 -7.22 -5.99 -9.41
C ASP A 25 -8.23 -6.83 -8.62
N ALA A 26 -9.29 -7.32 -9.28
CA ALA A 26 -10.30 -8.18 -8.68
C ALA A 26 -9.77 -9.57 -8.31
N GLU A 27 -8.73 -10.07 -9.00
CA GLU A 27 -8.12 -11.38 -8.70
C GLU A 27 -7.41 -11.37 -7.33
N ILE A 28 -6.88 -10.22 -6.93
CA ILE A 28 -6.06 -10.10 -5.71
C ILE A 28 -6.78 -9.44 -4.54
N GLU A 29 -7.95 -8.83 -4.77
CA GLU A 29 -8.73 -8.07 -3.77
C GLU A 29 -8.88 -8.81 -2.44
N ASP A 30 -9.29 -10.08 -2.48
CA ASP A 30 -9.57 -10.88 -1.28
C ASP A 30 -8.34 -11.13 -0.40
N CYS A 31 -7.13 -10.96 -0.93
CA CYS A 31 -5.90 -11.20 -0.18
C CYS A 31 -5.10 -9.95 0.20
N LEU A 32 -5.56 -8.74 -0.14
CA LEU A 32 -4.82 -7.50 0.09
C LEU A 32 -4.56 -7.24 1.59
N SER A 33 -5.53 -7.51 2.47
CA SER A 33 -5.31 -7.38 3.92
C SER A 33 -4.23 -8.33 4.44
N GLN A 34 -4.19 -9.56 3.91
CA GLN A 34 -3.15 -10.53 4.28
C GLN A 34 -1.77 -10.08 3.78
N ALA A 35 -1.69 -9.52 2.56
CA ALA A 35 -0.45 -8.99 2.02
C ALA A 35 0.07 -7.78 2.81
N LEU A 36 -0.81 -6.91 3.31
CA LEU A 36 -0.44 -5.79 4.19
C LEU A 36 0.13 -6.27 5.54
N GLU A 37 -0.42 -7.34 6.11
CA GLU A 37 0.12 -7.92 7.36
C GLU A 37 1.51 -8.55 7.14
N GLU A 38 1.74 -9.19 6.00
CA GLU A 38 3.08 -9.66 5.64
C GLU A 38 4.04 -8.48 5.51
N ILE A 39 3.68 -7.42 4.79
CA ILE A 39 4.50 -6.20 4.67
C ILE A 39 4.87 -5.63 6.05
N LYS A 40 3.91 -5.57 6.97
CA LYS A 40 4.16 -5.15 8.36
C LYS A 40 5.20 -6.04 9.03
N THR A 41 5.10 -7.36 8.86
CA THR A 41 6.07 -8.32 9.38
C THR A 41 7.48 -8.08 8.80
N ILE A 42 7.58 -7.77 7.50
CA ILE A 42 8.85 -7.43 6.84
C ILE A 42 9.41 -6.12 7.41
N SER A 43 8.60 -5.06 7.45
CA SER A 43 9.05 -3.71 7.78
C SER A 43 9.40 -3.54 9.27
N CYS A 44 8.85 -4.37 10.15
CA CYS A 44 9.22 -4.42 11.56
C CYS A 44 10.48 -5.24 11.85
N HIS A 45 11.08 -5.91 10.85
CA HIS A 45 12.29 -6.70 11.07
C HIS A 45 13.49 -5.79 11.38
N PRO A 46 14.39 -6.15 12.33
CA PRO A 46 15.46 -5.26 12.79
C PRO A 46 16.44 -4.80 11.71
N ASP A 47 16.65 -5.61 10.67
CA ASP A 47 17.57 -5.29 9.56
C ASP A 47 16.89 -4.57 8.38
N TYR A 48 15.57 -4.32 8.45
CA TYR A 48 14.79 -3.77 7.33
C TYR A 48 15.38 -2.48 6.77
N VAL A 49 15.83 -1.57 7.66
CA VAL A 49 16.43 -0.27 7.29
C VAL A 49 17.71 -0.43 6.46
N THR A 50 18.39 -1.56 6.56
CA THR A 50 19.63 -1.86 5.83
C THR A 50 19.48 -2.93 4.75
N ASN A 51 18.28 -3.48 4.58
CA ASN A 51 18.00 -4.55 3.63
C ASN A 51 17.28 -3.99 2.39
N ASP A 52 18.06 -3.60 1.38
CA ASP A 52 17.56 -3.00 0.13
C ASP A 52 16.56 -3.91 -0.61
N ASN A 53 16.75 -5.23 -0.55
CA ASN A 53 15.87 -6.19 -1.21
C ASN A 53 14.48 -6.17 -0.58
N ASP A 54 14.41 -6.22 0.76
CA ASP A 54 13.14 -6.20 1.49
C ASP A 54 12.43 -4.84 1.32
N GLN A 55 13.19 -3.73 1.29
CA GLN A 55 12.63 -2.41 1.00
C GLN A 55 12.00 -2.33 -0.40
N ALA A 56 12.71 -2.81 -1.43
CA ALA A 56 12.18 -2.82 -2.80
C ALA A 56 10.95 -3.72 -2.94
N VAL A 57 10.96 -4.90 -2.31
CA VAL A 57 9.80 -5.81 -2.26
C VAL A 57 8.60 -5.11 -1.62
N VAL A 58 8.80 -4.45 -0.47
CA VAL A 58 7.74 -3.74 0.24
C VAL A 58 7.18 -2.59 -0.58
N GLU A 59 8.04 -1.74 -1.17
CA GLU A 59 7.64 -0.59 -1.98
C GLU A 59 6.78 -1.00 -3.18
N ILE A 60 7.22 -2.04 -3.92
CA ILE A 60 6.49 -2.55 -5.07
C ILE A 60 5.14 -3.14 -4.63
N CYS A 61 5.11 -3.92 -3.55
CA CYS A 61 3.87 -4.51 -3.05
C CYS A 61 2.89 -3.45 -2.52
N ILE A 62 3.34 -2.42 -1.82
CA ILE A 62 2.50 -1.30 -1.37
C ILE A 62 1.87 -0.61 -2.59
N THR A 63 2.68 -0.27 -3.59
CA THR A 63 2.20 0.35 -4.84
C THR A 63 1.12 -0.51 -5.50
N ARG A 64 1.35 -1.82 -5.62
CA ARG A 64 0.37 -2.73 -6.23
C ARG A 64 -0.91 -2.84 -5.41
N ILE A 65 -0.79 -3.03 -4.09
CA ILE A 65 -1.94 -3.20 -3.18
C ILE A 65 -2.79 -1.93 -3.16
N THR A 66 -2.18 -0.77 -2.96
CA THR A 66 -2.92 0.51 -2.90
C THR A 66 -3.59 0.83 -4.23
N THR A 67 -3.00 0.44 -5.37
CA THR A 67 -3.65 0.50 -6.68
C THR A 67 -4.89 -0.38 -6.74
N ALA A 68 -4.77 -1.67 -6.35
CA ALA A 68 -5.89 -2.60 -6.37
C ALA A 68 -7.05 -2.14 -5.47
N ILE A 69 -6.76 -1.66 -4.27
CA ILE A 69 -7.77 -1.10 -3.34
C ILE A 69 -8.55 0.04 -4.00
N ARG A 70 -7.85 0.94 -4.70
CA ARG A 70 -8.46 2.09 -5.36
C ARG A 70 -9.31 1.70 -6.57
N GLU A 71 -8.84 0.77 -7.39
CA GLU A 71 -9.56 0.38 -8.62
C GLU A 71 -10.75 -0.53 -8.33
N THR A 72 -10.68 -1.36 -7.27
CA THR A 72 -11.82 -2.17 -6.79
C THR A 72 -12.76 -1.40 -5.85
N SER A 73 -12.43 -0.16 -5.48
CA SER A 73 -13.18 0.64 -4.51
C SER A 73 -13.40 -0.07 -3.16
N SER A 74 -12.41 -0.85 -2.72
CA SER A 74 -12.50 -1.76 -1.57
C SER A 74 -11.86 -1.22 -0.27
N MET A 75 -11.71 0.10 -0.16
CA MET A 75 -11.07 0.76 1.00
C MET A 75 -11.65 0.33 2.35
N GLU A 76 -12.98 0.26 2.47
CA GLU A 76 -13.62 -0.14 3.74
C GLU A 76 -13.25 -1.55 4.19
N ARG A 77 -12.98 -2.46 3.25
CA ARG A 77 -12.58 -3.85 3.54
C ARG A 77 -11.14 -3.93 4.05
N HIS A 78 -10.26 -3.06 3.57
CA HIS A 78 -8.82 -3.14 3.82
C HIS A 78 -8.29 -2.04 4.76
N GLY A 79 -9.13 -1.06 5.13
CA GLY A 79 -8.75 0.09 5.94
C GLY A 79 -8.11 -0.27 7.28
N SER A 80 -8.62 -1.30 7.97
CA SER A 80 -8.02 -1.75 9.24
C SER A 80 -6.58 -2.25 9.07
N ALA A 81 -6.27 -2.94 7.97
CA ALA A 81 -4.92 -3.44 7.71
C ALA A 81 -3.98 -2.31 7.28
N LEU A 82 -4.49 -1.35 6.49
CA LEU A 82 -3.75 -0.13 6.13
C LEU A 82 -3.36 0.66 7.38
N VAL A 83 -4.33 0.91 8.28
CA VAL A 83 -4.07 1.63 9.54
C VAL A 83 -3.08 0.85 10.41
N ALA A 84 -3.20 -0.47 10.55
CA ALA A 84 -2.27 -1.27 11.34
C ALA A 84 -0.83 -1.22 10.82
N LEU A 85 -0.62 -1.21 9.50
CA LEU A 85 0.70 -1.03 8.89
C LEU A 85 1.22 0.41 9.08
N TRP A 86 0.34 1.40 8.97
CA TRP A 86 0.71 2.79 9.21
C TRP A 86 1.13 3.03 10.67
N GLU A 87 0.38 2.50 11.63
CA GLU A 87 0.69 2.58 13.06
C GLU A 87 2.03 1.92 13.38
N SER A 88 2.33 0.76 12.80
CA SER A 88 3.63 0.10 13.03
C SER A 88 4.81 0.93 12.55
N CYS A 89 4.63 1.75 11.50
CA CYS A 89 5.69 2.67 11.05
C CYS A 89 6.02 3.74 12.10
N LEU A 90 5.05 4.16 12.93
CA LEU A 90 5.26 5.16 13.98
C LEU A 90 6.12 4.64 15.14
N GLU A 91 6.28 3.33 15.26
CA GLU A 91 7.18 2.70 16.24
C GLU A 91 8.66 2.81 15.81
N HIS A 92 8.94 3.27 14.59
CA HIS A 92 10.28 3.45 14.04
C HIS A 92 10.64 4.93 13.87
N ASN A 93 11.93 5.22 13.68
CA ASN A 93 12.38 6.58 13.44
C ASN A 93 11.99 7.04 12.03
N LEU A 94 11.07 8.01 11.97
CA LEU A 94 10.61 8.63 10.72
C LEU A 94 11.43 9.85 10.31
N GLN A 95 12.39 10.28 11.12
CA GLN A 95 13.24 11.43 10.80
C GLN A 95 14.22 11.06 9.66
N PRO A 96 14.37 11.91 8.64
CA PRO A 96 15.31 11.68 7.54
C PRO A 96 16.73 11.37 8.04
N GLN A 97 17.37 10.36 7.45
CA GLN A 97 18.73 9.96 7.79
C GLN A 97 19.74 10.50 6.78
N GLY A 98 19.88 11.82 6.70
CA GLY A 98 20.83 12.48 5.79
C GLY A 98 20.20 13.61 4.97
N LYS A 99 20.84 13.98 3.86
CA LYS A 99 20.28 14.98 2.94
C LYS A 99 19.11 14.36 2.17
N ASP A 100 17.90 14.71 2.59
CA ASP A 100 16.64 14.57 1.85
C ASP A 100 16.19 13.13 1.52
N GLU A 101 16.71 12.10 2.18
CA GLU A 101 16.19 10.73 2.03
C GLU A 101 15.29 10.35 3.20
N ASP A 102 14.00 10.20 2.90
CA ASP A 102 13.00 9.67 3.83
C ASP A 102 13.39 8.24 4.24
N THR A 103 13.19 7.91 5.52
CA THR A 103 13.41 6.54 5.97
C THR A 103 12.43 5.59 5.27
N PRO A 104 12.75 4.30 5.15
CA PRO A 104 11.85 3.32 4.54
C PRO A 104 10.46 3.32 5.19
N HIS A 105 10.37 3.48 6.52
CA HIS A 105 9.10 3.61 7.25
C HIS A 105 8.36 4.90 6.94
N ALA A 106 9.05 6.02 6.73
CA ALA A 106 8.42 7.28 6.34
C ALA A 106 7.79 7.19 4.94
N LYS A 107 8.46 6.50 4.00
CA LYS A 107 7.92 6.21 2.66
C LYS A 107 6.64 5.37 2.76
N ILE A 108 6.67 4.26 3.50
CA ILE A 108 5.47 3.43 3.75
C ILE A 108 4.34 4.29 4.33
N ALA A 109 4.60 5.02 5.42
CA ALA A 109 3.58 5.81 6.09
C ALA A 109 2.97 6.87 5.15
N SER A 110 3.78 7.49 4.29
CA SER A 110 3.34 8.45 3.27
C SER A 110 2.42 7.81 2.23
N ASP A 111 2.79 6.64 1.71
CA ASP A 111 2.00 5.92 0.70
C ASP A 111 0.64 5.46 1.27
N ILE A 112 0.64 4.93 2.49
CA ILE A 112 -0.60 4.52 3.16
C ILE A 112 -1.50 5.73 3.45
N THR A 113 -0.93 6.83 3.95
CA THR A 113 -1.68 8.08 4.19
C THR A 113 -2.28 8.60 2.89
N SER A 114 -1.49 8.60 1.80
CA SER A 114 -1.93 9.02 0.47
C SER A 114 -3.07 8.14 -0.04
N CYS A 115 -2.98 6.82 0.12
CA CYS A 115 -4.04 5.89 -0.27
C CYS A 115 -5.35 6.19 0.47
N ILE A 116 -5.29 6.37 1.80
CA ILE A 116 -6.46 6.68 2.63
C ILE A 116 -7.10 8.02 2.23
N LEU A 117 -6.29 9.06 2.02
CA LEU A 117 -6.78 10.41 1.70
C LEU A 117 -7.30 10.54 0.25
N GLN A 118 -6.70 9.85 -0.71
CA GLN A 118 -7.16 9.89 -2.11
C GLN A 118 -8.55 9.30 -2.31
N VAL A 119 -8.99 8.37 -1.46
CA VAL A 119 -10.40 7.92 -1.46
C VAL A 119 -11.34 9.07 -1.11
N SER A 120 -10.95 9.94 -0.19
CA SER A 120 -11.78 11.08 0.23
C SER A 120 -11.98 12.12 -0.88
N THR A 121 -10.99 12.30 -1.77
CA THR A 121 -11.09 13.29 -2.87
C THR A 121 -11.94 12.79 -4.05
N ARG A 122 -11.95 11.49 -4.36
CA ARG A 122 -12.86 10.90 -5.37
C ARG A 122 -14.32 11.03 -4.96
N THR A 123 -14.66 10.86 -3.69
CA THR A 123 -16.04 11.04 -3.18
C THR A 123 -16.53 12.48 -3.38
N VAL A 124 -15.65 13.47 -3.19
CA VAL A 124 -15.95 14.89 -3.45
C VAL A 124 -16.13 15.18 -4.94
N GLN A 125 -15.38 14.50 -5.82
CA GLN A 125 -15.57 14.65 -7.27
C GLN A 125 -16.85 13.98 -7.78
N SER A 126 -17.20 12.81 -7.24
CA SER A 126 -18.43 12.09 -7.58
C SER A 126 -19.70 12.87 -7.17
N THR A 127 -19.71 13.46 -5.97
CA THR A 127 -20.84 14.30 -5.51
C THR A 127 -21.00 15.60 -6.30
N ARG A 128 -19.93 16.09 -6.94
CA ARG A 128 -19.98 17.29 -7.79
C ARG A 128 -20.58 17.03 -9.18
N ALA A 129 -20.69 15.78 -9.61
CA ALA A 129 -21.24 15.40 -10.91
C ALA A 129 -22.79 15.26 -10.91
N GLU A 130 -23.45 15.31 -9.74
CA GLU A 130 -24.89 15.05 -9.60
C GLU A 130 -25.73 16.32 -9.31
N VAL A 131 -25.29 17.51 -9.72
CA VAL A 131 -26.18 18.69 -9.71
C VAL A 131 -26.82 18.84 -11.11
N PRO A 132 -28.02 18.27 -11.36
CA PRO A 132 -28.75 18.59 -12.57
C PRO A 132 -29.12 20.07 -12.49
N ILE A 133 -28.57 20.86 -13.40
CA ILE A 133 -29.03 22.22 -13.66
C ILE A 133 -30.46 22.09 -14.18
N LEU A 134 -31.45 22.24 -13.30
CA LEU A 134 -32.83 22.52 -13.70
C LEU A 134 -32.85 23.94 -14.29
N THR A 135 -32.62 24.06 -15.60
CA THR A 135 -33.05 25.23 -16.36
C THR A 135 -34.56 25.13 -16.59
N ALA A 136 -35.28 26.05 -15.95
CA ALA A 136 -36.68 26.39 -16.22
C ALA A 136 -36.82 27.21 -17.51
#